data_AF-A0A7C2CIW4-F1
#
_entry.id   AF-A0A7C2CIW4-F1
#
_cell.length_a   1.000
_cell.length_b   1.000
_cell.length_c   1.000
_cell.angle_alpha   90.00
_cell.angle_beta   90.00
_cell.angle_gamma   90.00
#
_symmetry.space_group_name_H-M   'P 1'
#
loop_
_entity.id
_entity.type
_entity.pdbx_description
1 polymer ?
#
loop_
_entity_poly.entity_id
_entity_poly.type
_entity_poly.pdbx_seq_one_letter_code
_entity_poly.pdbx_strand_id
1 'polypeptide(L)'
;MLLVRRQGSGKVYPATIMGLTYHGKSFIAIAPYRAHNIVAKGRSCSECHANAAITEYAQTGRITLTRWDEQQKKLIGPSGVIPVPPDWQRALHFDFVDYTGDPRASATDPAKWVFLKSGADKLQMLYAKPLTREQIEKLAQ
;
A
#
# COMPACT_ATOMS: atom_id res chain seq x y z
N MET A 1 -1.56 -2.68 -5.52
CA MET A 1 -3.00 -2.28 -5.44
C MET A 1 -3.53 -2.72 -4.09
N LEU A 2 -4.36 -1.91 -3.41
CA LEU A 2 -4.96 -2.28 -2.13
C LEU A 2 -6.40 -2.78 -2.31
N LEU A 3 -6.91 -3.50 -1.30
CA LEU A 3 -8.30 -3.91 -1.20
C LEU A 3 -8.92 -3.37 0.10
N VAL A 4 -10.00 -2.58 -0.04
CA VAL A 4 -10.71 -1.94 1.07
C VAL A 4 -12.21 -2.12 0.92
N ARG A 5 -12.98 -1.73 1.94
CA ARG A 5 -14.43 -1.57 1.83
C ARG A 5 -14.77 -0.12 1.51
N ARG A 6 -15.66 0.13 0.56
CA ARG A 6 -16.18 1.48 0.31
C ARG A 6 -17.10 1.91 1.46
N GLN A 7 -16.89 3.10 1.99
CA GLN A 7 -17.74 3.68 3.02
C GLN A 7 -19.17 3.87 2.48
N GLY A 8 -20.17 3.65 3.33
CA GLY A 8 -21.59 3.72 2.97
C GLY A 8 -22.16 2.42 2.38
N SER A 9 -21.47 1.77 1.43
CA SER A 9 -21.99 0.52 0.83
C SER A 9 -21.47 -0.76 1.48
N GLY A 10 -20.31 -0.71 2.13
CA GLY A 10 -19.66 -1.88 2.71
C GLY A 10 -19.08 -2.89 1.71
N LYS A 11 -19.28 -2.65 0.40
CA LYS A 11 -18.76 -3.48 -0.70
C LYS A 11 -17.23 -3.37 -0.80
N VAL A 12 -16.58 -4.43 -1.23
CA VAL A 12 -15.13 -4.52 -1.42
C VAL A 12 -14.74 -3.84 -2.75
N TYR A 13 -13.74 -2.95 -2.70
CA TYR A 13 -13.26 -2.15 -3.81
C TYR A 13 -11.72 -2.14 -3.85
N PRO A 14 -11.11 -2.03 -5.04
CA PRO A 14 -9.71 -1.71 -5.14
C PRO A 14 -9.46 -0.29 -4.63
N ALA A 15 -8.29 -0.07 -4.05
CA ALA A 15 -7.84 1.21 -3.57
C ALA A 15 -6.39 1.47 -4.00
N THR A 16 -6.07 2.75 -4.04
CA THR A 16 -4.70 3.23 -4.25
C THR A 16 -4.19 3.90 -2.98
N ILE A 17 -2.87 4.04 -2.91
CA ILE A 17 -2.18 4.85 -1.92
C ILE A 17 -1.57 6.06 -2.61
N MET A 18 -1.56 7.18 -1.90
CA MET A 18 -0.76 8.33 -2.24
C MET A 18 0.05 8.73 -1.00
N GLY A 19 1.36 8.75 -1.15
CA GLY A 19 2.29 9.19 -0.12
C GLY A 19 2.91 10.53 -0.49
N LEU A 20 3.12 11.38 0.52
CA LEU A 20 3.86 12.62 0.36
C LEU A 20 4.80 12.83 1.54
N THR A 21 5.91 13.50 1.27
CA THR A 21 6.87 13.96 2.28
C THR A 21 7.08 15.46 2.13
N TYR A 22 7.26 16.16 3.24
CA TYR A 22 7.58 17.59 3.25
C TYR A 22 8.27 17.96 4.57
N HIS A 23 9.46 18.57 4.53
CA HIS A 23 10.28 18.90 5.70
C HIS A 23 10.38 17.76 6.74
N GLY A 24 10.71 16.54 6.27
CA GLY A 24 10.85 15.36 7.13
C GLY A 24 9.54 14.81 7.69
N LYS A 25 8.40 15.43 7.37
CA LYS A 25 7.06 14.92 7.69
C LYS A 25 6.53 14.02 6.58
N SER A 26 5.71 13.05 6.93
CA SER A 26 5.14 12.08 6.00
C SER A 26 3.64 11.88 6.20
N PHE A 27 2.92 11.70 5.09
CA PHE A 27 1.48 11.44 5.09
C PHE A 27 1.13 10.40 4.03
N ILE A 28 0.20 9.51 4.37
CA ILE A 28 -0.38 8.53 3.45
C ILE A 28 -1.90 8.69 3.42
N ALA A 29 -2.44 8.81 2.22
CA ALA A 29 -3.85 8.66 1.95
C ALA A 29 -4.15 7.33 1.25
N ILE A 30 -5.21 6.66 1.69
CA ILE A 30 -5.77 5.46 1.06
C ILE A 30 -7.18 5.81 0.58
N ALA A 31 -7.46 5.61 -0.70
CA ALA A 31 -8.78 5.90 -1.26
C ALA A 31 -9.21 4.81 -2.26
N PRO A 32 -10.50 4.42 -2.26
CA PRO A 32 -11.03 3.47 -3.22
C PRO A 32 -11.16 4.13 -4.60
N TYR A 33 -10.96 3.36 -5.65
CA TYR A 33 -11.25 3.77 -7.01
C TYR A 33 -12.10 2.71 -7.72
N ARG A 34 -12.71 3.08 -8.84
CA ARG A 34 -13.45 2.13 -9.69
C ARG A 34 -12.50 1.60 -10.75
N ALA A 35 -12.03 0.37 -10.56
CA ALA A 35 -11.34 -0.35 -11.61
C ALA A 35 -12.36 -1.01 -12.55
N HIS A 36 -12.05 -1.05 -13.84
CA HIS A 36 -12.73 -1.91 -14.81
C HIS A 36 -11.68 -2.84 -15.40
N ASN A 37 -11.71 -4.12 -15.00
CA ASN A 37 -10.91 -5.16 -15.63
C ASN A 37 -11.85 -6.09 -16.38
N ILE A 38 -11.75 -6.10 -17.71
CA ILE A 38 -12.47 -7.04 -18.57
C ILE A 38 -11.51 -8.19 -18.86
N VAL A 39 -11.79 -9.37 -18.32
CA VAL A 39 -11.03 -10.60 -18.59
C VAL A 39 -11.99 -11.67 -19.08
N ALA A 40 -11.54 -12.48 -20.06
CA ALA A 40 -12.38 -13.52 -20.67
C ALA A 40 -12.82 -14.60 -19.67
N LYS A 41 -11.99 -14.88 -18.66
CA LYS A 41 -12.30 -15.76 -17.54
C LYS A 41 -11.97 -15.05 -16.23
N GLY A 42 -12.96 -14.99 -15.34
CA GLY A 42 -12.77 -14.43 -14.00
C GLY A 42 -11.74 -15.24 -13.19
N ARG A 43 -10.98 -14.54 -12.35
CA ARG A 43 -10.09 -15.15 -11.35
C ARG A 43 -10.83 -15.30 -10.03
N SER A 44 -10.53 -16.36 -9.29
CA SER A 44 -10.88 -16.51 -7.89
C SER A 44 -10.17 -15.47 -7.02
N CYS A 45 -10.66 -15.28 -5.79
CA CYS A 45 -10.11 -14.27 -4.88
C CYS A 45 -8.65 -14.61 -4.48
N SER A 46 -8.36 -15.87 -4.19
CA SER A 46 -7.05 -16.33 -3.73
C SER A 46 -5.97 -16.13 -4.79
N GLU A 47 -6.29 -16.27 -6.08
CA GLU A 47 -5.36 -16.04 -7.21
C GLU A 47 -4.72 -14.64 -7.23
N CYS A 48 -5.31 -13.66 -6.54
CA CYS A 48 -4.77 -12.30 -6.44
C CYS A 48 -4.39 -11.89 -5.01
N HIS A 49 -5.08 -12.43 -4.00
CA HIS A 49 -5.01 -11.96 -2.61
C HIS A 49 -4.25 -12.88 -1.66
N ALA A 50 -4.09 -14.17 -1.98
CA ALA A 50 -3.23 -15.09 -1.24
C ALA A 50 -1.77 -14.87 -1.70
N ASN A 51 -1.21 -13.73 -1.32
CA ASN A 51 0.13 -13.28 -1.72
C ASN A 51 1.03 -13.06 -0.50
N ALA A 52 2.32 -12.77 -0.75
CA ALA A 52 3.31 -12.62 0.31
C ALA A 52 2.93 -11.60 1.40
N ALA A 53 2.12 -10.59 1.09
CA ALA A 53 1.67 -9.61 2.08
C ALA A 53 0.71 -10.21 3.12
N ILE A 54 -0.19 -11.12 2.72
CA ILE A 54 -1.08 -11.77 3.69
C ILE A 54 -0.31 -12.76 4.58
N THR A 55 0.71 -13.42 4.02
CA THR A 55 1.62 -14.28 4.77
C THR A 55 2.46 -13.48 5.76
N GLU A 56 3.04 -12.36 5.34
CA GLU A 56 3.78 -11.44 6.23
C GLU A 56 2.90 -10.97 7.39
N TYR A 57 1.66 -10.59 7.08
CA TYR A 57 0.71 -10.13 8.07
C TYR A 57 0.36 -11.23 9.07
N ALA A 58 0.10 -12.45 8.61
CA ALA A 58 -0.20 -13.58 9.49
C ALA A 58 0.95 -13.93 10.43
N GLN A 59 2.20 -13.79 9.97
CA GLN A 59 3.40 -14.13 10.74
C GLN A 59 3.85 -13.04 11.70
N THR A 60 3.72 -11.77 11.30
CA THR A 60 4.37 -10.64 11.99
C THR A 60 3.40 -9.55 12.45
N GLY A 61 2.15 -9.60 11.99
CA GLY A 61 1.19 -8.51 12.14
C GLY A 61 1.50 -7.29 11.25
N ARG A 62 2.42 -7.41 10.29
CA ARG A 62 2.87 -6.32 9.41
C ARG A 62 2.65 -6.63 7.93
N ILE A 63 2.43 -5.58 7.16
CA ILE A 63 2.39 -5.57 5.70
C ILE A 63 3.31 -4.44 5.26
N THR A 64 4.45 -4.79 4.69
CA THR A 64 5.40 -3.80 4.17
C THR A 64 4.92 -3.34 2.79
N LEU A 65 4.45 -2.10 2.66
CA LEU A 65 3.96 -1.53 1.40
C LEU A 65 5.05 -0.84 0.60
N THR A 66 5.98 -0.19 1.29
CA THR A 66 7.21 0.36 0.69
C THR A 66 8.39 0.03 1.58
N ARG A 67 9.46 -0.44 0.97
CA ARG A 67 10.76 -0.67 1.61
C ARG A 67 11.84 -0.03 0.77
N TRP A 68 12.79 0.63 1.40
CA TRP A 68 13.93 1.20 0.69
C TRP A 68 15.02 0.14 0.41
N ASP A 69 15.47 0.08 -0.85
CA ASP A 69 16.64 -0.68 -1.27
C ASP A 69 17.79 0.31 -1.54
N GLU A 70 18.71 0.40 -0.59
CA GLU A 70 19.87 1.30 -0.65
C GLU A 70 20.82 0.95 -1.81
N GLN A 71 20.95 -0.34 -2.15
CA GLN A 71 21.85 -0.79 -3.23
C GLN A 71 21.28 -0.41 -4.59
N GLN A 72 19.96 -0.57 -4.77
CA GLN A 72 19.28 -0.28 -6.03
C GLN A 72 18.74 1.15 -6.12
N LYS A 73 18.89 1.94 -5.05
CA LYS A 73 18.40 3.32 -4.92
C LYS A 73 16.93 3.47 -5.33
N LYS A 74 16.07 2.57 -4.86
CA LYS A 74 14.63 2.60 -5.16
C LYS A 74 13.79 2.06 -4.02
N LEU A 75 12.51 2.45 -4.01
CA LEU A 75 11.50 1.78 -3.20
C LEU A 75 11.09 0.48 -3.88
N ILE A 76 11.06 -0.59 -3.10
CA ILE A 76 10.46 -1.88 -3.46
C ILE A 76 9.16 -2.06 -2.68
N GLY A 77 8.22 -2.79 -3.26
CA GLY A 77 6.92 -3.05 -2.66
C GLY A 77 6.40 -4.44 -3.01
N PRO A 78 5.37 -4.90 -2.29
CA PRO A 78 4.78 -6.21 -2.48
C PRO A 78 3.97 -6.26 -3.78
N SER A 79 3.99 -7.42 -4.42
CA SER A 79 3.22 -7.72 -5.62
C SER A 79 1.80 -8.19 -5.29
N GLY A 80 0.88 -8.01 -6.24
CA GLY A 80 -0.50 -8.47 -6.12
C GLY A 80 -1.45 -7.45 -5.48
N VAL A 81 -2.55 -7.96 -4.94
CA VAL A 81 -3.62 -7.14 -4.38
C VAL A 81 -3.69 -7.32 -2.88
N ILE A 82 -3.39 -6.24 -2.16
CA ILE A 82 -3.04 -6.30 -0.75
C ILE A 82 -4.29 -6.00 0.09
N PRO A 83 -4.79 -6.96 0.87
CA PRO A 83 -5.93 -6.74 1.76
C PRO A 83 -5.57 -5.76 2.87
N VAL A 84 -6.40 -4.74 3.11
CA VAL A 84 -6.18 -3.78 4.20
C VAL A 84 -6.88 -4.28 5.47
N PRO A 85 -6.14 -4.67 6.53
CA PRO A 85 -6.72 -5.31 7.71
C PRO A 85 -7.40 -4.31 8.66
N PRO A 86 -8.22 -4.77 9.62
CA PRO A 86 -8.88 -3.89 10.60
C PRO A 86 -7.93 -2.96 11.36
N ASP A 87 -6.71 -3.41 11.67
CA ASP A 87 -5.68 -2.68 12.42
C ASP A 87 -4.63 -2.01 11.52
N TRP A 88 -5.01 -1.69 10.27
CA TRP A 88 -4.17 -1.13 9.21
C TRP A 88 -3.21 -0.02 9.63
N GLN A 89 -3.57 0.83 10.59
CA GLN A 89 -2.71 1.93 11.04
C GLN A 89 -1.40 1.43 11.69
N ARG A 90 -1.43 0.24 12.28
CA ARG A 90 -0.26 -0.44 12.84
C ARG A 90 0.31 -1.45 11.85
N ALA A 91 -0.55 -2.14 11.12
CA ALA A 91 -0.15 -3.22 10.24
C ALA A 91 0.54 -2.73 8.96
N LEU A 92 0.14 -1.60 8.39
CA LEU A 92 0.74 -1.09 7.16
C LEU A 92 2.05 -0.33 7.45
N HIS A 93 3.14 -0.82 6.89
CA HIS A 93 4.48 -0.25 7.04
C HIS A 93 4.94 0.41 5.75
N PHE A 94 5.59 1.57 5.89
CA PHE A 94 6.05 2.40 4.79
C PHE A 94 7.43 2.96 5.08
N ASP A 95 8.36 2.77 4.16
CA ASP A 95 9.56 3.58 4.04
C ASP A 95 9.29 4.78 3.13
N PHE A 96 9.82 5.92 3.53
CA PHE A 96 9.79 7.18 2.80
C PHE A 96 11.20 7.56 2.37
N VAL A 97 11.25 8.26 1.24
CA VAL A 97 12.48 8.77 0.65
C VAL A 97 12.37 10.28 0.47
N ASP A 98 13.51 10.91 0.31
CA ASP A 98 13.63 12.30 -0.10
C ASP A 98 14.50 12.40 -1.36
N TYR A 99 14.31 13.48 -2.13
CA TYR A 99 15.07 13.74 -3.34
C TYR A 99 15.97 14.96 -3.15
N THR A 100 17.28 14.75 -3.20
CA THR A 100 18.29 15.81 -3.00
C THR A 100 18.86 16.36 -4.30
N GLY A 101 18.22 16.06 -5.44
CA GLY A 101 18.60 16.57 -6.75
C GLY A 101 17.87 17.86 -7.11
N ASP A 102 18.09 18.37 -8.33
CA ASP A 102 17.34 19.53 -8.83
C ASP A 102 15.91 19.11 -9.23
N PRO A 103 14.85 19.62 -8.55
CA PRO A 103 13.47 19.28 -8.89
C PRO A 103 12.99 19.94 -10.20
N ARG A 104 13.75 20.87 -10.77
CA ARG A 104 13.45 21.53 -12.06
C ARG A 104 14.00 20.77 -13.25
N ALA A 105 14.86 19.78 -13.02
CA ALA A 105 15.38 18.92 -14.07
C ALA A 105 14.22 18.13 -14.71
N SER A 106 14.32 17.88 -16.02
CA SER A 106 13.31 17.13 -16.77
C SER A 106 13.24 15.65 -16.41
N ALA A 107 14.25 15.13 -15.70
CA ALA A 107 14.31 13.79 -15.17
C ALA A 107 14.99 13.78 -13.80
N THR A 108 14.60 12.83 -12.94
CA THR A 108 15.25 12.60 -11.66
C THR A 108 16.51 11.74 -11.81
N ASP A 109 17.58 12.08 -11.09
CA ASP A 109 18.77 11.24 -10.95
C ASP A 109 18.55 10.18 -9.84
N PRO A 110 18.55 8.87 -10.16
CA PRO A 110 18.39 7.81 -9.17
C PRO A 110 19.34 7.91 -7.96
N ALA A 111 20.57 8.41 -8.16
CA ALA A 111 21.56 8.53 -7.09
C ALA A 111 21.23 9.63 -6.07
N LYS A 112 20.29 10.52 -6.38
CA LYS A 112 19.84 11.62 -5.52
C LYS A 112 18.63 11.27 -4.65
N TRP A 113 18.08 10.07 -4.79
CA TRP A 113 17.10 9.55 -3.84
C TRP A 113 17.82 9.01 -2.60
N VAL A 114 17.36 9.45 -1.43
CA VAL A 114 17.91 9.04 -0.14
C VAL A 114 16.79 8.53 0.77
N PHE A 115 17.13 7.58 1.62
CA PHE A 115 16.22 7.17 2.69
C PHE A 115 15.91 8.35 3.61
N LEU A 116 14.63 8.57 3.88
CA LEU A 116 14.19 9.59 4.83
C LEU A 116 13.90 8.96 6.20
N LYS A 117 12.93 8.05 6.24
CA LYS A 117 12.51 7.35 7.47
C LYS A 117 11.54 6.21 7.18
N SER A 118 11.35 5.35 8.17
CA SER A 118 10.23 4.40 8.23
C SER A 118 9.09 4.96 9.08
N GLY A 119 7.85 4.66 8.69
CA GLY A 119 6.64 5.08 9.40
C GLY A 119 6.06 6.40 8.87
N ALA A 120 4.72 6.43 8.79
CA ALA A 120 3.96 7.61 8.42
C ALA A 120 3.63 8.43 9.66
N ASP A 121 3.81 9.76 9.64
CA ASP A 121 3.36 10.60 10.77
C ASP A 121 1.84 10.70 10.83
N LYS A 122 1.19 10.62 9.67
CA LYS A 122 -0.26 10.66 9.53
C LYS A 122 -0.73 9.68 8.47
N LEU A 123 -1.83 9.02 8.77
CA LEU A 123 -2.47 8.02 7.94
C LEU A 123 -3.95 8.41 7.82
N GLN A 124 -4.46 8.45 6.61
CA GLN A 124 -5.87 8.75 6.36
C GLN A 124 -6.46 7.76 5.37
N MET A 125 -7.65 7.26 5.69
CA MET A 125 -8.48 6.51 4.77
C MET A 125 -9.66 7.39 4.35
N LEU A 126 -9.80 7.63 3.04
CA LEU A 126 -10.80 8.52 2.45
C LEU A 126 -11.91 7.68 1.81
N TYR A 127 -13.16 7.87 2.25
CA TYR A 127 -14.34 7.20 1.69
C TYR A 127 -14.26 5.66 1.70
N ALA A 128 -13.43 5.11 2.58
CA ALA A 128 -13.22 3.69 2.73
C ALA A 128 -13.14 3.28 4.21
N LYS A 129 -13.28 1.99 4.44
CA LYS A 129 -13.05 1.29 5.70
C LYS A 129 -12.11 0.11 5.42
N PRO A 130 -11.31 -0.35 6.39
CA PRO A 130 -10.56 -1.59 6.24
C PRO A 130 -11.51 -2.78 5.99
N LEU A 131 -10.94 -3.89 5.53
CA LEU A 131 -11.66 -5.16 5.51
C LEU A 131 -11.99 -5.60 6.93
N THR A 132 -13.03 -6.40 7.08
CA THR A 132 -13.36 -7.05 8.36
C THR A 132 -12.43 -8.23 8.62
N ARG A 133 -12.36 -8.67 9.87
CA ARG A 133 -11.57 -9.86 10.25
C ARG A 133 -12.01 -11.10 9.47
N GLU A 134 -13.30 -11.34 9.38
CA GLU A 134 -13.89 -12.45 8.60
C GLU A 134 -13.50 -12.40 7.12
N GLN A 135 -13.43 -11.20 6.52
CA GLN A 135 -12.99 -11.04 5.14
C GLN A 135 -11.50 -11.34 4.97
N ILE A 136 -10.66 -10.93 5.93
CA ILE A 136 -9.23 -11.26 5.93
C ILE A 136 -9.04 -12.77 6.05
N GLU A 137 -9.74 -13.43 6.96
CA GLU A 137 -9.64 -14.89 7.17
C GLU A 137 -10.07 -15.68 5.93
N LYS A 138 -11.07 -15.22 5.19
CA LYS A 138 -11.48 -15.82 3.90
C LYS A 138 -10.45 -15.65 2.77
N LEU A 139 -9.54 -14.68 2.88
CA LEU A 139 -8.49 -14.43 1.89
C LEU A 139 -7.17 -15.16 2.22
N ALA A 140 -7.05 -15.69 3.44
CA ALA A 140 -5.88 -16.42 3.92
C ALA A 140 -5.98 -17.94 3.70
N GLN A 141 -7.09 -18.42 3.11
CA GLN A 141 -7.34 -19.81 2.70
C GLN A 141 -6.93 -20.01 1.24
#